data_AF-A0A1B7Z1J0-F1
#
_entry.id   AF-A0A1B7Z1J0-F1
#
_cell.length_a   1.000
_cell.length_b   1.000
_cell.length_c   1.000
_cell.angle_alpha   90.00
_cell.angle_beta   90.00
_cell.angle_gamma   90.00
#
_symmetry.space_group_name_H-M   'P 1'
#
loop_
_entity.id
_entity.type
_entity.pdbx_description
1 polymer ?
#
loop_
_entity_poly.entity_id
_entity_poly.type
_entity_poly.pdbx_seq_one_letter_code
_entity_poly.pdbx_strand_id
1 'polypeptide(L)'
;MKKYSFIVFFYAFTFFNMLNAQADCILGVGITNDSIISDIFLLNEMQHEKLRSFSAELKYRNDLLNIELKNVKNRHPQSNVTELRQLADKYKSVMDSMSSVQSMIDKRMLSLFNSKQYELYRVLCKEAARSPFVVIPVVYTDSVNNENR
;
A
#
# COMPACT_ATOMS: atom_id res chain seq x y z
N MET A 1 -42.09 -28.27 4.98
CA MET A 1 -41.68 -27.14 4.10
C MET A 1 -41.01 -25.98 4.84
N LYS A 2 -41.50 -25.49 6.00
CA LYS A 2 -40.89 -24.35 6.73
C LYS A 2 -39.44 -24.57 7.23
N LYS A 3 -39.06 -25.79 7.63
CA LYS A 3 -37.69 -26.10 8.10
C LYS A 3 -36.62 -26.00 7.00
N TYR A 4 -36.92 -26.44 5.78
CA TYR A 4 -36.00 -26.34 4.64
C TYR A 4 -35.82 -24.89 4.17
N SER A 5 -36.88 -24.06 4.26
CA SER A 5 -36.79 -22.64 3.95
C SER A 5 -35.82 -21.89 4.87
N PHE A 6 -35.76 -22.27 6.15
CA PHE A 6 -34.81 -21.66 7.11
C PHE A 6 -33.35 -22.09 6.85
N ILE A 7 -33.13 -23.35 6.47
CA ILE A 7 -31.79 -23.87 6.13
C ILE A 7 -31.27 -23.22 4.85
N VAL A 8 -32.13 -23.05 3.84
CA VAL A 8 -31.78 -22.36 2.58
C VAL A 8 -31.43 -20.89 2.84
N PHE A 9 -32.17 -20.21 3.73
CA PHE A 9 -31.86 -18.84 4.12
C PHE A 9 -30.51 -18.73 4.85
N PHE A 10 -30.20 -19.70 5.72
CA PHE A 10 -28.93 -19.74 6.46
C PHE A 10 -27.73 -19.97 5.53
N TYR A 11 -27.86 -20.89 4.56
CA TYR A 11 -26.84 -21.12 3.52
C TYR A 11 -26.70 -19.93 2.58
N ALA A 12 -27.79 -19.25 2.20
CA ALA A 12 -27.70 -18.04 1.39
C ALA A 12 -26.96 -16.92 2.16
N PHE A 13 -27.21 -16.76 3.46
CA PHE A 13 -26.56 -15.74 4.28
C PHE A 13 -25.05 -15.99 4.44
N THR A 14 -24.60 -17.25 4.59
CA THR A 14 -23.16 -17.55 4.69
C THR A 14 -22.40 -17.30 3.37
N PHE A 15 -23.03 -17.47 2.21
CA PHE A 15 -22.43 -17.15 0.92
C PHE A 15 -22.23 -15.64 0.68
N PHE A 16 -23.11 -14.78 1.21
CA PHE A 16 -22.97 -13.31 1.07
C PHE A 16 -21.88 -12.70 1.96
N ASN A 17 -21.39 -13.42 2.97
CA ASN A 17 -20.36 -12.91 3.89
C ASN A 17 -18.92 -13.02 3.35
N MET A 18 -18.70 -13.44 2.10
CA MET A 18 -17.37 -13.46 1.47
C MET A 18 -16.90 -12.10 0.92
N LEU A 19 -17.48 -10.99 1.39
CA LEU A 19 -16.91 -9.66 1.14
C LEU A 19 -15.71 -9.44 2.06
N ASN A 20 -14.55 -9.92 1.60
CA ASN A 20 -13.28 -9.68 2.25
C ASN A 20 -12.91 -8.19 2.12
N ALA A 21 -13.28 -7.38 3.12
CA ALA A 21 -12.72 -6.04 3.32
C ALA A 21 -11.27 -6.18 3.81
N GLN A 22 -10.39 -6.72 2.97
CA GLN A 22 -8.98 -6.84 3.24
C GLN A 22 -8.31 -5.50 3.05
N ALA A 23 -7.51 -5.09 4.03
CA ALA A 23 -6.69 -3.89 3.92
C ALA A 23 -5.75 -3.96 2.72
N ASP A 24 -5.41 -2.80 2.17
CA ASP A 24 -4.46 -2.69 1.07
C ASP A 24 -3.09 -3.26 1.43
N CYS A 25 -2.44 -3.86 0.44
CA CYS A 25 -1.11 -4.44 0.55
C CYS A 25 -0.06 -3.39 0.16
N ILE A 26 0.48 -2.70 1.16
CA ILE A 26 1.61 -1.81 0.94
C ILE A 26 2.85 -2.61 0.51
N LEU A 27 3.61 -2.09 -0.47
CA LEU A 27 4.92 -2.63 -0.82
C LEU A 27 5.93 -2.27 0.28
N GLY A 28 5.75 -1.12 0.92
CA GLY A 28 6.59 -0.67 2.03
C GLY A 28 7.81 0.13 1.60
N VAL A 29 7.76 0.80 0.44
CA VAL A 29 8.83 1.73 0.01
C VAL A 29 9.08 2.75 1.11
N GLY A 30 10.35 2.99 1.47
CA GLY A 30 10.78 3.92 2.53
C GLY A 30 10.35 3.56 3.96
N ILE A 31 9.58 2.49 4.18
CA ILE A 31 9.29 1.91 5.50
C ILE A 31 10.21 0.72 5.74
N THR A 32 10.27 -0.18 4.76
CA THR A 32 11.19 -1.32 4.74
C THR A 32 12.53 -0.87 4.18
N ASN A 33 13.62 -1.50 4.62
CA ASN A 33 14.94 -1.23 4.06
C ASN A 33 14.92 -1.51 2.54
N ASP A 34 15.35 -0.54 1.74
CA ASP A 34 15.41 -0.63 0.29
C ASP A 34 16.18 -1.88 -0.20
N SER A 35 17.19 -2.34 0.56
CA SER A 35 17.91 -3.58 0.20
C SER A 35 17.01 -4.81 0.22
N ILE A 36 16.10 -4.91 1.19
CA ILE A 36 15.17 -6.05 1.32
C ILE A 36 14.20 -6.08 0.16
N ILE A 37 13.60 -4.93 -0.19
CA ILE A 37 12.71 -4.83 -1.34
C ILE A 37 13.48 -5.22 -2.60
N SER A 38 14.73 -4.76 -2.72
CA SER A 38 15.50 -5.10 -3.89
C SER A 38 15.84 -6.57 -4.02
N ASP A 39 16.30 -7.20 -2.93
CA ASP A 39 16.74 -8.58 -2.93
C ASP A 39 15.56 -9.53 -3.19
N ILE A 40 14.39 -9.25 -2.60
CA ILE A 40 13.18 -10.08 -2.78
C ILE A 40 12.67 -10.00 -4.22
N PHE A 41 12.63 -8.79 -4.79
CA PHE A 41 12.08 -8.57 -6.12
C PHE A 41 13.14 -8.60 -7.23
N LEU A 42 14.40 -8.86 -6.89
CA LEU A 42 15.53 -8.93 -7.83
C LEU A 42 15.53 -7.72 -8.77
N LEU A 43 15.57 -6.51 -8.20
CA LEU A 43 15.43 -5.28 -8.99
C LEU A 43 16.66 -5.07 -9.89
N ASN A 44 16.45 -4.54 -11.08
CA ASN A 44 17.54 -4.04 -11.93
C ASN A 44 18.05 -2.67 -11.46
N GLU A 45 19.17 -2.22 -12.01
CA GLU A 45 19.82 -0.95 -11.64
C GLU A 45 18.86 0.26 -11.71
N MET A 46 18.06 0.36 -12.77
CA MET A 46 17.10 1.45 -12.94
C MET A 46 16.02 1.41 -11.84
N GLN A 47 15.46 0.22 -11.58
CA GLN A 47 14.46 0.04 -10.51
C GLN A 47 15.07 0.37 -9.13
N HIS A 48 16.32 0.00 -8.89
CA HIS A 48 17.06 0.31 -7.66
C HIS A 48 17.23 1.82 -7.45
N GLU A 49 17.62 2.55 -8.49
CA GLU A 49 17.75 4.01 -8.44
C GLU A 49 16.40 4.67 -8.15
N LYS A 50 15.33 4.19 -8.80
CA LYS A 50 13.97 4.67 -8.57
C LYS A 50 13.49 4.37 -7.16
N LEU A 51 13.78 3.19 -6.61
CA LEU A 51 13.45 2.83 -5.24
C LEU A 51 14.07 3.84 -4.25
N ARG A 52 15.38 4.10 -4.36
CA ARG A 52 16.07 5.08 -3.50
C ARG A 52 15.47 6.48 -3.62
N SER A 53 15.18 6.91 -4.84
CA SER A 53 14.56 8.21 -5.12
C SER A 53 13.17 8.32 -4.49
N PHE A 54 12.34 7.28 -4.64
CA PHE A 54 10.99 7.22 -4.09
C PHE A 54 11.00 7.13 -2.56
N SER A 55 11.93 6.37 -1.96
CA SER A 55 12.12 6.32 -0.51
C SER A 55 12.51 7.69 0.05
N ALA A 56 13.39 8.43 -0.63
CA ALA A 56 13.73 9.80 -0.25
C ALA A 56 12.55 10.78 -0.39
N GLU A 57 11.78 10.68 -1.48
CA GLU A 57 10.57 11.50 -1.69
C GLU A 57 9.54 11.25 -0.59
N LEU A 58 9.27 9.98 -0.28
CA LEU A 58 8.33 9.59 0.77
C LEU A 58 8.78 10.13 2.13
N LYS A 59 10.06 9.97 2.47
CA LYS A 59 10.62 10.49 3.72
C LYS A 59 10.40 12.00 3.84
N TYR A 60 10.73 12.76 2.80
CA TYR A 60 10.53 14.21 2.78
C TYR A 60 9.05 14.59 3.00
N ARG A 61 8.12 13.96 2.27
CA ARG A 61 6.68 14.21 2.42
C ARG A 61 6.19 13.85 3.82
N ASN A 62 6.62 12.70 4.35
CA ASN A 62 6.25 12.27 5.70
C ASN A 62 6.85 13.17 6.78
N ASP A 63 8.03 13.73 6.61
CA ASP A 63 8.61 14.69 7.55
C ASP A 63 7.75 15.96 7.66
N LEU A 64 7.23 16.47 6.54
CA LEU A 64 6.28 17.59 6.52
C LEU A 64 4.96 17.24 7.24
N LEU A 65 4.38 16.08 6.94
CA LEU A 65 3.13 15.62 7.58
C LEU A 65 3.34 15.32 9.08
N ASN A 66 4.52 14.85 9.47
CA ASN A 66 4.89 14.67 10.89
C ASN A 66 4.98 16.00 11.64
N ILE A 67 5.48 17.06 10.99
CA ILE A 67 5.44 18.42 11.54
C ILE A 67 3.98 18.86 11.72
N GLU A 68 3.12 18.60 10.74
CA GLU A 68 1.70 18.91 10.82
C GLU A 68 1.01 18.15 11.96
N LEU A 69 1.25 16.84 12.12
CA LEU A 69 0.74 16.03 13.25
C LEU A 69 1.17 16.61 14.60
N LYS A 70 2.43 17.02 14.73
CA LYS A 70 2.94 17.68 15.95
C LYS A 70 2.20 18.99 16.19
N ASN A 71 1.96 19.78 15.16
CA ASN A 71 1.22 21.04 15.27
C ASN A 71 -0.24 20.81 15.66
N VAL A 72 -0.92 19.84 15.05
CA VAL A 72 -2.30 19.43 15.41
C VAL A 72 -2.35 19.04 16.88
N LYS A 73 -1.45 18.15 17.33
CA LYS A 73 -1.39 17.71 18.73
C LYS A 73 -1.11 18.85 19.71
N ASN A 74 -0.15 19.72 19.40
CA ASN A 74 0.34 20.70 20.37
C ASN A 74 -0.51 21.97 20.43
N ARG A 75 -1.20 22.33 19.34
CA ARG A 75 -1.94 23.61 19.24
C ARG A 75 -3.45 23.44 19.40
N HIS A 76 -3.99 22.23 19.28
CA HIS A 76 -5.43 22.02 19.46
C HIS A 76 -5.80 22.03 20.94
N PRO A 77 -6.89 22.72 21.32
CA PRO A 77 -7.51 22.57 22.64
C PRO A 77 -7.84 21.10 22.95
N GLN A 78 -7.72 20.70 24.22
CA GLN A 78 -7.85 19.31 24.69
C GLN A 78 -8.54 19.23 26.06
N SER A 79 -9.27 20.27 26.47
CA SER A 79 -9.79 20.39 27.83
C SER A 79 -11.16 19.73 28.00
N ASN A 80 -11.86 19.43 26.91
CA ASN A 80 -13.15 18.76 26.93
C ASN A 80 -13.32 17.75 25.78
N VAL A 81 -14.38 16.95 25.88
CA VAL A 81 -14.65 15.85 24.92
C VAL A 81 -14.88 16.36 23.50
N THR A 82 -15.53 17.51 23.32
CA THR A 82 -15.76 18.08 21.99
C THR A 82 -14.45 18.46 21.31
N GLU A 83 -13.56 19.10 22.05
CA GLU A 83 -12.23 19.47 21.58
C GLU A 83 -11.35 18.25 21.29
N LEU A 84 -11.44 17.19 22.11
CA LEU A 84 -10.72 15.94 21.88
C LEU A 84 -11.22 15.20 20.62
N ARG A 85 -12.53 15.24 20.33
CA ARG A 85 -13.08 14.69 19.08
C ARG A 85 -12.55 15.44 17.86
N GLN A 86 -12.58 16.77 17.91
CA GLN A 86 -12.05 17.60 16.83
C GLN A 86 -10.54 17.40 16.61
N LEU A 87 -9.78 17.22 17.70
CA LEU A 87 -8.36 16.84 17.62
C LEU A 87 -8.20 15.49 16.91
N ALA A 88 -8.98 14.48 17.29
CA ALA A 88 -8.92 13.15 16.68
C ALA A 88 -9.24 13.20 15.18
N ASP A 89 -10.25 13.96 14.77
CA ASP A 89 -10.63 14.14 13.36
C ASP A 89 -9.48 14.79 12.56
N LYS A 90 -8.88 15.86 13.08
CA LYS A 90 -7.73 16.52 12.45
C LYS A 90 -6.51 15.61 12.38
N TYR A 91 -6.21 14.90 13.46
CA TYR A 91 -5.10 13.95 13.51
C TYR A 91 -5.29 12.84 12.48
N LYS A 92 -6.52 12.29 12.40
CA LYS A 92 -6.89 11.29 11.41
C LYS A 92 -6.72 11.82 9.98
N SER A 93 -7.13 13.05 9.68
CA SER A 93 -6.97 13.65 8.35
C SER A 93 -5.50 13.68 7.89
N VAL A 94 -4.57 13.98 8.80
CA VAL A 94 -3.13 13.99 8.47
C VAL A 94 -2.60 12.56 8.29
N MET A 95 -3.02 11.62 9.15
CA MET A 95 -2.67 10.20 9.00
C MET A 95 -3.18 9.59 7.69
N ASP A 96 -4.41 9.91 7.31
CA ASP A 96 -5.01 9.49 6.04
C ASP A 96 -4.22 10.06 4.85
N SER A 97 -3.69 11.29 4.97
CA SER A 97 -2.79 11.87 3.97
C SER A 97 -1.46 11.13 3.86
N MET A 98 -0.85 10.72 4.99
CA MET A 98 0.37 9.90 4.99
C MET A 98 0.12 8.54 4.30
N SER A 99 -1.01 7.89 4.60
CA SER A 99 -1.40 6.62 3.97
C SER A 99 -1.62 6.77 2.45
N SER A 100 -2.22 7.88 2.03
CA SER A 100 -2.40 8.21 0.61
C SER A 100 -1.06 8.39 -0.11
N VAL A 101 -0.12 9.11 0.51
CA VAL A 101 1.24 9.28 -0.03
C VAL A 101 1.97 7.95 -0.13
N GLN A 102 1.90 7.09 0.90
CA GLN A 102 2.48 5.74 0.86
C GLN A 102 1.92 4.94 -0.33
N SER A 103 0.59 4.90 -0.45
CA SER A 103 -0.09 4.14 -1.51
C SER A 103 0.28 4.64 -2.91
N MET A 104 0.43 5.95 -3.07
CA MET A 104 0.85 6.56 -4.33
C MET A 104 2.30 6.18 -4.68
N ILE A 105 3.22 6.23 -3.72
CA ILE A 105 4.63 5.86 -3.93
C ILE A 105 4.77 4.35 -4.21
N ASP A 106 4.10 3.51 -3.44
CA ASP A 106 4.13 2.05 -3.65
C ASP A 106 3.59 1.68 -5.04
N LYS A 107 2.47 2.27 -5.47
CA LYS A 107 1.93 2.05 -6.83
C LYS A 107 2.90 2.49 -7.92
N ARG A 108 3.60 3.62 -7.74
CA ARG A 108 4.64 4.06 -8.68
C ARG A 108 5.78 3.05 -8.74
N MET A 109 6.26 2.53 -7.62
CA MET A 109 7.29 1.50 -7.62
C MET A 109 6.81 0.20 -8.28
N LEU A 110 5.61 -0.27 -7.95
CA LEU A 110 5.00 -1.46 -8.56
C LEU A 110 4.79 -1.29 -10.07
N SER A 111 4.50 -0.08 -10.54
CA SER A 111 4.38 0.20 -11.98
C SER A 111 5.71 0.09 -12.74
N LEU A 112 6.84 -0.03 -12.04
CA LEU A 112 8.14 -0.35 -12.63
C LEU A 112 8.42 -1.85 -12.65
N PHE A 113 7.62 -2.68 -11.98
CA PHE A 113 7.87 -4.12 -11.92
C PHE A 113 7.58 -4.77 -13.27
N ASN A 114 8.37 -5.78 -13.61
CA ASN A 114 8.02 -6.71 -14.68
C ASN A 114 6.89 -7.66 -14.23
N SER A 115 6.33 -8.43 -15.17
CA SER A 115 5.22 -9.35 -14.87
C SER A 115 5.56 -10.38 -13.78
N LYS A 116 6.80 -10.89 -13.71
CA LYS A 116 7.20 -11.88 -12.70
C LYS A 116 7.31 -11.24 -11.31
N GLN A 117 7.90 -10.05 -11.23
CA GLN A 117 8.03 -9.27 -9.99
C GLN A 117 6.66 -8.89 -9.44
N TYR A 118 5.74 -8.44 -10.31
CA TYR A 118 4.39 -8.07 -9.90
C TYR A 118 3.56 -9.29 -9.47
N GLU A 119 3.73 -10.44 -10.11
CA GLU A 119 3.07 -11.68 -9.67
C GLU A 119 3.59 -12.13 -8.30
N LEU A 120 4.91 -12.06 -8.06
CA LEU A 120 5.48 -12.35 -6.74
C LEU A 120 4.88 -11.44 -5.66
N TYR A 121 4.75 -10.14 -5.94
CA TYR A 121 4.11 -9.19 -5.02
C TYR A 121 2.67 -9.62 -4.69
N ARG A 122 1.88 -9.99 -5.71
CA ARG A 122 0.51 -10.47 -5.50
C ARG A 122 0.44 -11.76 -4.67
N VAL A 123 1.36 -12.70 -4.88
CA VAL A 123 1.44 -13.94 -4.09
C VAL A 123 1.69 -13.60 -2.63
N LEU A 124 2.69 -12.75 -2.35
CA LEU A 124 3.01 -12.32 -0.98
C LEU A 124 1.83 -11.58 -0.32
N CYS A 125 1.12 -10.72 -1.06
CA CYS A 125 -0.08 -10.06 -0.55
C CYS A 125 -1.18 -11.05 -0.18
N LYS A 126 -1.40 -12.07 -1.01
CA LYS A 126 -2.37 -13.13 -0.74
C LYS A 126 -2.00 -13.92 0.51
N GLU A 127 -0.72 -14.25 0.69
CA GLU A 127 -0.22 -14.94 1.89
C GLU A 127 -0.41 -14.09 3.15
N ALA A 128 -0.32 -12.76 3.03
CA ALA A 128 -0.56 -11.83 4.12
C ALA A 128 -2.05 -11.49 4.34
N ALA A 129 -2.99 -12.12 3.61
CA ALA A 129 -4.41 -11.78 3.60
C ALA A 129 -4.67 -10.27 3.35
N ARG A 130 -3.98 -9.72 2.34
CA ARG A 130 -4.08 -8.32 1.90
C ARG A 130 -4.51 -8.21 0.44
N SER A 131 -5.17 -7.10 0.13
CA SER A 131 -5.57 -6.75 -1.23
C SER A 131 -4.39 -6.12 -1.98
N PRO A 132 -3.87 -6.75 -3.05
CA PRO A 132 -2.78 -6.15 -3.82
C PRO A 132 -3.23 -4.89 -4.55
N PHE A 133 -2.35 -3.90 -4.68
CA PHE A 133 -2.61 -2.76 -5.54
C PHE A 133 -2.67 -3.19 -7.01
N VAL A 134 -3.71 -2.75 -7.73
CA VAL A 134 -3.87 -2.99 -9.17
C VAL A 134 -3.05 -1.96 -9.95
N VAL A 135 -2.02 -2.42 -10.65
CA VAL A 135 -1.18 -1.61 -11.55
C VAL A 135 -0.90 -2.37 -12.85
N ILE A 136 -0.48 -1.65 -13.89
CA ILE A 136 -0.03 -2.25 -15.14
C ILE A 136 1.49 -2.44 -15.05
N PRO A 137 2.03 -3.67 -15.09
CA PRO A 137 3.47 -3.91 -15.04
C PRO A 137 4.16 -3.54 -16.35
N VAL A 138 5.47 -3.27 -16.29
CA VAL A 138 6.30 -2.93 -17.46
C VAL A 138 6.64 -4.20 -18.24
N VAL A 139 6.62 -4.08 -19.56
CA VAL A 139 7.22 -5.06 -20.47
C VAL A 139 8.63 -4.60 -20.79
N TYR A 140 9.64 -5.31 -20.29
CA TYR A 140 11.03 -5.11 -20.67
C TYR A 140 11.29 -5.88 -21.96
N THR A 141 11.76 -5.21 -23.02
CA THR A 141 12.27 -5.88 -24.21
C THR A 141 13.72 -6.27 -23.96
N ASP A 142 14.03 -7.55 -24.05
CA ASP A 142 15.42 -8.01 -23.98
C ASP A 142 16.19 -7.38 -25.16
N SER A 143 17.17 -6.54 -24.85
CA SER A 143 18.12 -6.04 -25.85
C SER A 143 19.03 -7.20 -26.24
N VAL A 144 18.64 -7.95 -27.27
CA VAL A 144 19.58 -8.84 -27.96
C VAL A 144 20.58 -7.95 -28.67
N ASN A 145 21.74 -7.72 -28.04
CA ASN A 145 22.91 -7.18 -28.71
C ASN A 145 23.31 -8.18 -29.80
N ASN A 146 22.85 -7.95 -31.04
CA ASN A 146 23.45 -8.51 -32.24
C ASN A 146 24.77 -7.77 -32.52
N GLU A 147 25.72 -7.87 -31.61
CA GLU A 147 27.11 -7.51 -31.89
C GLU A 147 27.82 -8.78 -32.34
N ASN A 148 27.57 -9.16 -33.60
CA ASN A 148 28.38 -10.05 -34.43
C ASN A 148 27.77 -10.11 -35.84
N ARG A 149 28.08 -9.09 -36.65
CA ARG A 149 28.07 -9.21 -38.11
C ARG A 149 29.19 -8.39 -38.72
#